data_AF-A0AAD5EJW9-F1
#
_entry.id   AF-A0AAD5EJW9-F1
#
_cell.length_a   1.000
_cell.length_b   1.000
_cell.length_c   1.000
_cell.angle_alpha   90.00
_cell.angle_beta   90.00
_cell.angle_gamma   90.00
#
_symmetry.space_group_name_H-M   'P 1'
#
loop_
_entity.id
_entity.type
_entity.pdbx_description
1 polymer ?
#
loop_
_entity_poly.entity_id
_entity_poly.type
_entity_poly.pdbx_seq_one_letter_code
_entity_poly.pdbx_strand_id
1 'polypeptide(L)'
;MELRNGWRITHPRDVYLHMERILRSLIREQDTMRTRQVKPGELVESLWDTIMAERSQFKLLDINRKGMTSRRGEELNKPPYMFYNKVNVAEDEVLFPDEKTSIKKNVPFRGIRNGINRIEDGVLPSTARHLAKGMEAFNKGQNPMAALRRAKDTDEDTIWALPEIWVIGLEQVHRDKPSLEQRQLLRRTGLETTHRSASLEERLRISDPMEIMERDRSFGFKESFYVGDLEPDATKKFQEVQDKIGIMLRTPHVGTTDWVWFLAEILDWLGLRADYDDYAFAAMAMFFPEPETTTQVIQFVNSSQCTEFRNSLLFDPKERGRTRPDRRNRTSYRFCHPAFWTEWKKFLETKSYFADVYPIDWSMTVRPIIAHLYRAGIVAPAYYRNDPQAVAGMATANTEPHRPGKPDLFINYEDRYGNFPIEFPPSFITPDQWPKLLPRAEEFANNHANARFALLGFSRHRTSTL
;
A
#
# COMPACT_ATOMS: atom_id res chain seq x y z
N MET A 1 17.32 -9.22 -6.61
CA MET A 1 17.39 -10.54 -7.27
C MET A 1 16.10 -10.72 -8.05
N GLU A 2 16.18 -10.94 -9.36
CA GLU A 2 15.04 -10.92 -10.29
C GLU A 2 14.15 -12.17 -10.11
N LEU A 3 12.96 -12.00 -9.54
CA LEU A 3 11.99 -13.10 -9.39
C LEU A 3 11.37 -13.54 -10.73
N ARG A 4 11.45 -12.71 -11.79
CA ARG A 4 10.81 -12.96 -13.09
C ARG A 4 11.47 -14.04 -13.94
N ASN A 5 12.77 -14.26 -13.74
CA ASN A 5 13.54 -15.30 -14.44
C ASN A 5 13.61 -16.60 -13.63
N GLY A 6 12.85 -16.73 -12.54
CA GLY A 6 12.74 -17.97 -11.78
C GLY A 6 12.17 -19.07 -12.66
N TRP A 7 12.88 -20.20 -12.78
CA TRP A 7 12.36 -21.36 -13.48
C TRP A 7 11.17 -21.93 -12.70
N ARG A 8 9.98 -21.87 -13.32
CA ARG A 8 8.72 -22.40 -12.77
C ARG A 8 8.69 -23.93 -12.94
N ILE A 9 9.56 -24.60 -12.20
CA ILE A 9 9.76 -26.05 -12.25
C ILE A 9 8.61 -26.71 -11.49
N THR A 10 7.67 -27.32 -12.20
CA THR A 10 6.56 -28.10 -11.63
C THR A 10 6.93 -29.57 -11.43
N HIS A 11 7.95 -30.04 -12.15
CA HIS A 11 8.47 -31.39 -12.10
C HIS A 11 9.99 -31.39 -12.33
N PRO A 12 10.78 -32.35 -11.77
CA PRO A 12 12.24 -32.41 -11.99
C PRO A 12 12.70 -32.37 -13.44
N ARG A 13 11.88 -32.87 -14.36
CA ARG A 13 12.11 -32.81 -15.81
C ARG A 13 12.21 -31.36 -16.31
N ASP A 14 11.45 -30.45 -15.74
CA ASP A 14 11.37 -29.05 -16.19
C ASP A 14 12.72 -28.34 -16.07
N VAL A 15 13.58 -28.80 -15.14
CA VAL A 15 14.96 -28.30 -14.97
C VAL A 15 15.75 -28.41 -16.27
N TYR A 16 15.49 -29.41 -17.10
CA TYR A 16 16.28 -29.67 -18.30
C TYR A 16 15.73 -28.97 -19.55
N LEU A 17 14.52 -28.37 -19.51
CA LEU A 17 13.87 -27.80 -20.69
C LEU A 17 14.74 -26.76 -21.42
N HIS A 18 15.40 -25.89 -20.67
CA HIS A 18 16.30 -24.87 -21.23
C HIS A 18 17.55 -25.47 -21.90
N MET A 19 17.91 -26.72 -21.58
CA MET A 19 19.03 -27.45 -22.15
C MET A 19 18.64 -28.36 -23.32
N GLU A 20 17.37 -28.37 -23.75
CA GLU A 20 16.86 -29.28 -24.78
C GLU A 20 17.78 -29.35 -26.00
N ARG A 21 18.13 -28.20 -26.57
CA ARG A 21 19.00 -28.12 -27.76
C ARG A 21 20.34 -28.80 -27.55
N ILE A 22 20.94 -28.67 -26.37
CA ILE A 22 22.24 -29.28 -26.04
C ILE A 22 22.05 -30.78 -25.81
N LEU A 23 21.05 -31.19 -25.03
CA LEU A 23 20.82 -32.59 -24.66
C LEU A 23 20.40 -33.44 -25.85
N ARG A 24 19.69 -32.85 -26.83
CA ARG A 24 19.40 -33.51 -28.11
C ARG A 24 20.63 -33.74 -28.97
N SER A 25 21.69 -32.95 -28.80
CA SER A 25 22.93 -33.12 -29.56
C SER A 25 23.89 -34.15 -28.96
N LEU A 26 23.55 -34.73 -27.80
CA LEU A 26 24.42 -35.62 -27.04
C LEU A 26 23.79 -37.01 -26.91
N ILE A 27 24.65 -38.03 -26.96
CA ILE A 27 24.31 -39.43 -26.64
C ILE A 27 25.27 -39.95 -25.57
N ARG A 28 24.79 -40.87 -24.73
CA ARG A 28 25.63 -41.71 -23.88
C ARG A 28 25.73 -43.11 -24.46
N GLU A 29 26.93 -43.53 -24.80
CA GLU A 29 27.18 -44.90 -25.30
C GLU A 29 26.94 -45.92 -24.19
N GLN A 30 26.23 -47.02 -24.52
CA GLN A 30 25.90 -48.03 -23.52
C GLN A 30 27.13 -48.79 -23.01
N ASP A 31 28.08 -49.10 -23.89
CA ASP A 31 29.24 -49.93 -23.55
C ASP A 31 30.28 -49.17 -22.74
N THR A 32 30.57 -47.92 -23.14
CA THR A 32 31.65 -47.11 -22.56
C THR A 32 31.16 -46.14 -21.50
N MET A 33 29.84 -45.92 -21.42
CA MET A 33 29.18 -44.89 -20.62
C MET A 33 29.67 -43.46 -20.91
N ARG A 34 30.41 -43.25 -22.00
CA ARG A 34 30.93 -41.95 -22.42
C ARG A 34 29.87 -41.15 -23.14
N THR A 35 29.88 -39.84 -22.88
CA THR A 35 29.03 -38.88 -23.57
C THR A 35 29.75 -38.32 -24.79
N ARG A 36 29.11 -38.32 -25.95
CA ARG A 36 29.62 -37.69 -27.18
C ARG A 36 28.51 -36.98 -27.95
N GLN A 37 28.89 -36.19 -28.95
CA GLN A 37 27.92 -35.61 -29.88
C GLN A 37 27.35 -36.66 -30.84
N VAL A 38 26.07 -36.46 -31.19
CA VAL A 38 25.39 -37.22 -32.24
C VAL A 38 25.93 -36.79 -33.60
N LYS A 39 26.31 -37.75 -34.44
CA LYS A 39 26.84 -37.46 -35.78
C LYS A 39 25.70 -37.10 -36.75
N PRO A 40 25.97 -36.31 -37.80
CA PRO A 40 24.96 -36.02 -38.83
C PRO A 40 24.38 -37.31 -39.43
N GLY A 41 23.06 -37.44 -39.45
CA GLY A 41 22.35 -38.61 -39.99
C GLY A 41 22.30 -39.83 -39.07
N GLU A 42 22.90 -39.77 -37.89
CA GLU A 42 22.89 -40.85 -36.91
C GLU A 42 21.53 -40.91 -36.18
N LEU A 43 20.79 -42.01 -36.34
CA LEU A 43 19.51 -42.25 -35.67
C LEU A 43 19.75 -42.96 -34.34
N VAL A 44 19.86 -42.17 -33.27
CA VAL A 44 20.13 -42.68 -31.91
C VAL A 44 19.27 -41.97 -30.87
N GLU A 45 19.02 -42.64 -29.76
CA GLU A 45 18.34 -42.03 -28.61
C GLU A 45 19.27 -41.03 -27.92
N SER A 46 18.87 -39.76 -27.90
CA SER A 46 19.68 -38.71 -27.28
C SER A 46 19.57 -38.74 -25.75
N LEU A 47 20.45 -37.97 -25.09
CA LEU A 47 20.34 -37.73 -23.65
C LEU A 47 19.02 -37.07 -23.28
N TRP A 48 18.50 -36.20 -24.14
CA TRP A 48 17.19 -35.59 -23.94
C TRP A 48 16.08 -36.64 -23.91
N ASP A 49 16.03 -37.51 -24.91
CA ASP A 49 15.02 -38.56 -25.01
C ASP A 49 15.10 -39.50 -23.81
N THR A 50 16.32 -39.83 -23.38
CA THR A 50 16.56 -40.61 -22.16
C THR A 50 16.02 -39.91 -20.91
N ILE A 51 16.36 -38.65 -20.66
CA ILE A 51 15.94 -37.91 -19.45
C ILE A 51 14.42 -37.71 -19.41
N MET A 52 13.81 -37.45 -20.56
CA MET A 52 12.37 -37.19 -20.66
C MET A 52 11.52 -38.44 -20.68
N ALA A 53 12.09 -39.62 -20.97
CA ALA A 53 11.36 -40.88 -20.97
C ALA A 53 10.72 -41.20 -19.61
N GLU A 54 9.57 -41.87 -19.64
CA GLU A 54 8.86 -42.33 -18.43
C GLU A 54 9.67 -43.35 -17.62
N ARG A 55 10.50 -44.15 -18.30
CA ARG A 55 11.40 -45.12 -17.66
C ARG A 55 12.48 -44.47 -16.80
N SER A 56 12.79 -43.20 -17.03
CA SER A 56 13.78 -42.46 -16.25
C SER A 56 13.15 -41.96 -14.96
N GLN A 57 13.77 -42.36 -13.85
CA GLN A 57 13.30 -42.03 -12.50
C GLN A 57 14.16 -40.97 -11.86
N PHE A 58 13.50 -39.96 -11.27
CA PHE A 58 14.14 -38.99 -10.40
C PHE A 58 14.12 -39.48 -8.96
N LYS A 59 15.21 -39.23 -8.24
CA LYS A 59 15.33 -39.53 -6.81
C LYS A 59 15.75 -38.26 -6.09
N LEU A 60 14.96 -37.86 -5.11
CA LEU A 60 15.36 -36.79 -4.21
C LEU A 60 15.98 -37.40 -2.97
N LEU A 61 17.17 -36.94 -2.61
CA LEU A 61 17.91 -37.40 -1.44
C LEU A 61 17.85 -36.30 -0.37
N ASP A 62 17.36 -36.65 0.81
CA ASP A 62 17.40 -35.79 1.99
C ASP A 62 18.42 -36.38 2.96
N ILE A 63 19.48 -35.61 3.20
CA ILE A 63 20.60 -35.98 4.06
C ILE A 63 20.48 -35.15 5.33
N ASN A 64 20.20 -35.83 6.44
CA ASN A 64 20.20 -35.21 7.76
C ASN A 64 21.22 -35.92 8.66
N ARG A 65 21.49 -35.33 9.84
CA ARG A 65 22.44 -35.90 10.82
C ARG A 65 22.06 -37.31 11.32
N LYS A 66 20.84 -37.79 11.05
CA LYS A 66 20.30 -39.08 11.48
C LYS A 66 20.25 -40.13 10.36
N GLY A 67 20.57 -39.77 9.12
CA GLY A 67 20.62 -40.70 7.97
C GLY A 67 20.27 -40.06 6.64
N MET A 68 20.23 -40.89 5.59
CA MET A 68 19.80 -40.52 4.24
C MET A 68 18.42 -41.12 3.97
N THR A 69 17.46 -40.29 3.59
CA THR A 69 16.16 -40.75 3.08
C THR A 69 16.05 -40.42 1.59
N SER A 70 15.29 -41.23 0.84
CA SER A 70 15.10 -41.03 -0.61
C SER A 70 13.63 -41.06 -0.98
N ARG A 71 13.18 -40.12 -1.81
CA ARG A 71 11.83 -40.08 -2.39
C ARG A 71 11.90 -40.35 -3.89
N ARG A 72 10.92 -41.07 -4.45
CA ARG A 72 10.88 -41.44 -5.88
C ARG A 72 9.46 -41.35 -6.45
N GLY A 73 9.35 -41.16 -7.76
CA GLY A 73 8.07 -41.19 -8.47
C GLY A 73 7.05 -40.22 -7.86
N GLU A 74 5.85 -40.72 -7.53
CA GLU A 74 4.77 -39.93 -6.90
C GLU A 74 5.17 -39.30 -5.56
N GLU A 75 6.15 -39.87 -4.85
CA GLU A 75 6.62 -39.32 -3.57
C GLU A 75 7.35 -37.99 -3.71
N LEU A 76 7.81 -37.65 -4.91
CA LEU A 76 8.42 -36.36 -5.21
C LEU A 76 7.42 -35.21 -5.08
N ASN A 77 6.13 -35.49 -5.26
CA ASN A 77 5.05 -34.50 -5.16
C ASN A 77 4.49 -34.38 -3.74
N LYS A 78 4.92 -35.24 -2.79
CA LYS A 78 4.46 -35.19 -1.39
C LYS A 78 4.79 -33.86 -0.69
N PRO A 79 5.98 -33.25 -0.86
CA PRO A 79 6.28 -31.97 -0.24
C PRO A 79 5.57 -30.85 -1.03
N PRO A 80 4.63 -30.12 -0.41
CA PRO A 80 3.79 -29.16 -1.12
C PRO A 80 4.59 -28.04 -1.77
N TYR A 81 5.76 -27.65 -1.24
CA TYR A 81 6.52 -26.47 -1.69
C TYR A 81 7.83 -26.77 -2.42
N MET A 82 8.11 -28.04 -2.73
CA MET A 82 9.35 -28.41 -3.42
C MET A 82 9.37 -27.95 -4.89
N PHE A 83 8.21 -27.99 -5.54
CA PHE A 83 8.01 -27.58 -6.91
C PHE A 83 7.03 -26.42 -7.00
N TYR A 84 7.11 -25.69 -8.11
CA TYR A 84 6.17 -24.65 -8.46
C TYR A 84 4.75 -25.21 -8.48
N ASN A 85 3.85 -24.57 -7.75
CA ASN A 85 2.50 -25.07 -7.49
C ASN A 85 1.45 -23.94 -7.59
N LYS A 86 0.19 -24.27 -7.30
CA LYS A 86 -0.94 -23.31 -7.32
C LYS A 86 -0.75 -22.07 -6.45
N VAL A 87 -0.01 -22.18 -5.34
CA VAL A 87 0.31 -21.06 -4.45
C VAL A 87 1.30 -20.11 -5.12
N ASN A 88 2.32 -20.65 -5.79
CA ASN A 88 3.26 -19.83 -6.54
C ASN A 88 2.57 -19.11 -7.70
N VAL A 89 1.62 -19.77 -8.38
CA VAL A 89 0.78 -19.13 -9.40
C VAL A 89 0.03 -17.94 -8.80
N ALA A 90 -0.68 -18.13 -7.69
CA ALA A 90 -1.46 -17.06 -7.06
C ALA A 90 -0.59 -15.87 -6.60
N GLU A 91 0.62 -16.14 -6.11
CA GLU A 91 1.60 -15.11 -5.75
C GLU A 91 2.15 -14.36 -6.99
N ASP A 92 2.52 -15.10 -8.04
CA ASP A 92 3.02 -14.55 -9.31
C ASP A 92 1.99 -13.66 -9.99
N GLU A 93 0.70 -14.01 -9.93
CA GLU A 93 -0.38 -13.18 -10.49
C GLU A 93 -0.43 -11.78 -9.88
N VAL A 94 -0.05 -11.65 -8.60
CA VAL A 94 0.00 -10.38 -7.88
C VAL A 94 1.29 -9.63 -8.16
N LEU A 95 2.43 -10.34 -8.14
CA LEU A 95 3.76 -9.75 -8.38
C LEU A 95 3.97 -9.32 -9.83
N PHE A 96 3.45 -10.09 -10.79
CA PHE A 96 3.70 -9.96 -12.22
C PHE A 96 2.40 -9.93 -13.05
N PRO A 97 1.44 -9.03 -12.76
CA PRO A 97 0.15 -9.00 -13.46
C PRO A 97 0.32 -8.78 -14.98
N ASP A 98 1.34 -8.02 -15.36
CA ASP A 98 1.64 -7.67 -16.75
C ASP A 98 2.12 -8.88 -17.56
N GLU A 99 2.54 -9.99 -16.95
CA GLU A 99 2.92 -11.19 -17.71
C GLU A 99 1.77 -11.77 -18.52
N LYS A 100 0.54 -11.57 -18.05
CA LYS A 100 -0.67 -12.02 -18.76
C LYS A 100 -0.96 -11.18 -20.00
N THR A 101 -0.55 -9.92 -20.04
CA THR A 101 -0.95 -8.93 -21.06
C THR A 101 0.21 -8.39 -21.90
N SER A 102 1.45 -8.56 -21.46
CA SER A 102 2.63 -7.97 -22.09
C SER A 102 3.10 -8.76 -23.31
N ILE A 103 3.05 -8.12 -24.48
CA ILE A 103 3.64 -8.63 -25.73
C ILE A 103 5.18 -8.67 -25.67
N LYS A 104 5.79 -7.87 -24.77
CA LYS A 104 7.25 -7.82 -24.58
C LYS A 104 7.69 -8.96 -23.65
N LYS A 105 8.09 -10.09 -24.25
CA LYS A 105 8.62 -11.27 -23.55
C LYS A 105 10.06 -11.08 -23.02
N ASN A 106 10.85 -10.18 -23.63
CA ASN A 106 12.26 -9.97 -23.31
C ASN A 106 12.51 -8.58 -22.72
N VAL A 107 12.17 -8.39 -21.45
CA VAL A 107 12.63 -7.22 -20.67
C VAL A 107 13.30 -7.77 -19.42
N PRO A 108 14.64 -7.64 -19.29
CA PRO A 108 15.40 -8.28 -18.22
C PRO A 108 14.94 -7.83 -16.84
N PHE A 109 14.56 -6.56 -16.69
CA PHE A 109 14.05 -6.01 -15.45
C PHE A 109 12.85 -5.11 -15.70
N ARG A 110 11.80 -5.29 -14.89
CA ARG A 110 10.78 -4.27 -14.64
C ARG A 110 10.71 -4.06 -13.14
N GLY A 111 11.24 -2.93 -12.67
CA GLY A 111 11.14 -2.57 -11.26
C GLY A 111 9.67 -2.42 -10.86
N ILE A 112 9.35 -2.91 -9.67
CA ILE A 112 8.09 -2.58 -9.01
C ILE A 112 8.07 -1.06 -8.87
N ARG A 113 6.97 -0.43 -9.28
CA ARG A 113 6.77 1.01 -9.11
C ARG A 113 5.65 1.20 -8.09
N ASN A 114 6.00 1.72 -6.93
CA ASN A 114 5.08 2.13 -5.87
C ASN A 114 5.53 3.47 -5.30
N GLY A 115 4.73 4.04 -4.39
CA GLY A 115 5.03 5.34 -3.83
C GLY A 115 6.33 5.38 -3.02
N ILE A 116 6.70 4.30 -2.32
CA ILE A 116 7.97 4.18 -1.59
C ILE A 116 9.18 4.15 -2.54
N ASN A 117 9.14 3.38 -3.63
CA ASN A 117 10.26 3.33 -4.57
C ASN A 117 10.51 4.71 -5.20
N ARG A 118 9.45 5.49 -5.48
CA ARG A 118 9.57 6.88 -5.95
C ARG A 118 10.26 7.80 -4.94
N ILE A 119 10.14 7.52 -3.64
CA ILE A 119 10.82 8.26 -2.57
C ILE A 119 12.32 7.95 -2.56
N GLU A 120 12.68 6.69 -2.80
CA GLU A 120 14.07 6.19 -2.75
C GLU A 120 14.87 6.51 -4.03
N ASP A 121 14.20 6.73 -5.16
CA ASP A 121 14.82 7.02 -6.48
C ASP A 121 15.61 8.35 -6.54
N GLY A 122 15.63 9.14 -5.44
CA GLY A 122 16.41 10.38 -5.32
C GLY A 122 15.88 11.58 -6.12
N VAL A 123 14.92 11.36 -7.02
CA VAL A 123 14.18 12.42 -7.72
C VAL A 123 12.85 12.66 -7.01
N LEU A 124 12.73 13.80 -6.34
CA LEU A 124 11.49 14.14 -5.64
C LEU A 124 10.31 14.28 -6.64
N PRO A 125 9.10 13.79 -6.30
CA PRO A 125 7.89 13.92 -7.09
C PRO A 125 7.63 15.29 -7.72
N SER A 126 7.87 16.40 -7.01
CA SER A 126 7.71 17.75 -7.56
C SER A 126 8.72 18.05 -8.67
N THR A 127 9.97 17.61 -8.52
CA THR A 127 10.99 17.68 -9.58
C THR A 127 10.61 16.82 -10.78
N ALA A 128 10.13 15.60 -10.54
CA ALA A 128 9.69 14.71 -11.62
C ALA A 128 8.49 15.29 -12.39
N ARG A 129 7.49 15.85 -11.70
CA ARG A 129 6.35 16.56 -12.30
C ARG A 129 6.79 17.77 -13.12
N HIS A 130 7.72 18.56 -12.59
CA HIS A 130 8.30 19.69 -13.34
C HIS A 130 8.92 19.20 -14.65
N LEU A 131 9.78 18.18 -14.61
CA LEU A 131 10.39 17.61 -15.82
C LEU A 131 9.35 17.01 -16.78
N ALA A 132 8.30 16.39 -16.26
CA ALA A 132 7.21 15.84 -17.07
C ALA A 132 6.51 16.91 -17.92
N LYS A 133 6.31 18.13 -17.39
CA LYS A 133 5.76 19.26 -18.17
C LYS A 133 6.62 19.59 -19.40
N GLY A 134 7.94 19.56 -19.25
CA GLY A 134 8.87 19.72 -20.38
C GLY A 134 8.72 18.59 -21.41
N MET A 135 8.57 17.36 -20.93
CA MET A 135 8.43 16.19 -21.79
C MET A 135 7.09 16.17 -22.55
N GLU A 136 6.01 16.57 -21.90
CA GLU A 136 4.71 16.77 -22.56
C GLU A 136 4.75 17.85 -23.64
N ALA A 137 5.42 18.97 -23.35
CA ALA A 137 5.60 20.03 -24.33
C ALA A 137 6.39 19.53 -25.56
N PHE A 138 7.47 18.80 -25.34
CA PHE A 138 8.23 18.18 -26.42
C PHE A 138 7.38 17.21 -27.26
N ASN A 139 6.58 16.35 -26.61
CA ASN A 139 5.67 15.43 -27.32
C ASN A 139 4.61 16.17 -28.15
N LYS A 140 4.24 17.40 -27.75
CA LYS A 140 3.35 18.30 -28.49
C LYS A 140 4.08 19.18 -29.52
N GLY A 141 5.38 18.94 -29.77
CA GLY A 141 6.19 19.73 -30.69
C GLY A 141 6.53 21.15 -30.20
N GLN A 142 6.33 21.42 -28.91
CA GLN A 142 6.60 22.72 -28.29
C GLN A 142 8.01 22.74 -27.66
N ASN A 143 8.54 23.94 -27.41
CA ASN A 143 9.84 24.08 -26.75
C ASN A 143 9.75 23.62 -25.28
N PRO A 144 10.48 22.56 -24.88
CA PRO A 144 10.40 22.01 -23.52
C PRO A 144 10.91 23.01 -22.47
N MET A 145 12.01 23.71 -22.74
CA MET A 145 12.58 24.69 -21.80
C MET A 145 11.65 25.89 -21.58
N ALA A 146 10.94 26.31 -22.62
CA ALA A 146 9.95 27.37 -22.51
C ALA A 146 8.71 26.91 -21.72
N ALA A 147 8.36 25.63 -21.74
CA ALA A 147 7.28 25.07 -20.92
C ALA A 147 7.70 24.99 -19.44
N LEU A 148 8.92 24.52 -19.16
CA LEU A 148 9.48 24.48 -17.80
C LEU A 148 9.50 25.88 -17.16
N ARG A 149 10.03 26.89 -17.87
CA ARG A 149 10.09 28.28 -17.37
C ARG A 149 8.71 28.92 -17.15
N ARG A 150 7.67 28.44 -17.85
CA ARG A 150 6.29 28.91 -17.69
C ARG A 150 5.56 28.21 -16.55
N ALA A 151 6.04 27.06 -16.09
CA ALA A 151 5.43 26.35 -14.98
C ALA A 151 5.50 27.19 -13.71
N LYS A 152 4.37 27.29 -13.01
CA LYS A 152 4.23 28.11 -11.81
C LYS A 152 4.08 27.22 -10.58
N ASP A 153 4.44 27.80 -9.44
CA ASP A 153 4.16 27.21 -8.12
C ASP A 153 2.67 27.10 -7.82
N THR A 154 1.82 27.85 -8.53
CA THR A 154 0.36 27.82 -8.40
C THR A 154 -0.34 26.86 -9.36
N ASP A 155 0.41 26.15 -10.21
CA ASP A 155 -0.18 25.13 -11.09
C ASP A 155 -0.76 24.00 -10.22
N GLU A 156 -1.96 23.51 -10.55
CA GLU A 156 -2.76 22.58 -9.73
C GLU A 156 -2.02 21.29 -9.31
N ASP A 157 -0.98 20.91 -10.05
CA ASP A 157 -0.17 19.72 -9.81
C ASP A 157 1.06 19.98 -8.93
N THR A 158 1.19 21.15 -8.31
CA THR A 158 2.29 21.44 -7.37
C THR A 158 1.85 21.25 -5.91
N ILE A 159 2.83 21.14 -5.01
CA ILE A 159 2.55 21.09 -3.57
C ILE A 159 2.15 22.45 -2.98
N TRP A 160 2.32 23.56 -3.70
CA TRP A 160 2.04 24.91 -3.18
C TRP A 160 0.77 25.53 -3.74
N ALA A 161 0.12 24.86 -4.69
CA ALA A 161 -1.11 25.35 -5.26
C ALA A 161 -2.25 25.31 -4.24
N LEU A 162 -2.94 26.44 -4.09
CA LEU A 162 -4.22 26.47 -3.40
C LEU A 162 -5.29 25.94 -4.36
N PRO A 163 -6.28 25.18 -3.85
CA PRO A 163 -7.44 24.80 -4.62
C PRO A 163 -8.20 26.01 -5.20
N GLU A 164 -8.88 25.82 -6.34
CA GLU A 164 -9.60 26.90 -7.03
C GLU A 164 -10.64 27.59 -6.15
N ILE A 165 -11.36 26.82 -5.32
CA ILE A 165 -12.31 27.35 -4.33
C ILE A 165 -11.65 28.35 -3.35
N TRP A 166 -10.41 28.08 -2.93
CA TRP A 166 -9.64 28.98 -2.05
C TRP A 166 -9.16 30.21 -2.79
N VAL A 167 -8.67 30.06 -4.02
CA VAL A 167 -8.22 31.19 -4.84
C VAL A 167 -9.36 32.19 -5.03
N ILE A 168 -10.52 31.73 -5.47
CA ILE A 168 -11.68 32.60 -5.74
C ILE A 168 -12.26 33.16 -4.43
N GLY A 169 -12.33 32.35 -3.37
CA GLY A 169 -12.77 32.80 -2.04
C GLY A 169 -11.89 33.91 -1.48
N LEU A 170 -10.56 33.79 -1.61
CA LEU A 170 -9.61 34.82 -1.19
C LEU A 170 -9.72 36.09 -2.04
N GLU A 171 -9.89 35.97 -3.36
CA GLU A 171 -10.12 37.14 -4.22
C GLU A 171 -11.34 37.95 -3.75
N GLN A 172 -12.42 37.28 -3.34
CA GLN A 172 -13.60 37.93 -2.79
C GLN A 172 -13.29 38.57 -1.42
N VAL A 173 -12.62 37.85 -0.52
CA VAL A 173 -12.15 38.40 0.77
C VAL A 173 -11.35 39.68 0.59
N HIS A 174 -10.42 39.73 -0.38
CA HIS A 174 -9.62 40.93 -0.62
C HIS A 174 -10.45 42.09 -1.16
N ARG A 175 -11.47 41.84 -1.98
CA ARG A 175 -12.41 42.86 -2.47
C ARG A 175 -13.22 43.48 -1.33
N ASP A 176 -13.55 42.67 -0.32
CA ASP A 176 -14.32 43.09 0.86
C ASP A 176 -13.50 43.90 1.87
N LYS A 177 -12.22 44.17 1.57
CA LYS A 177 -11.31 45.03 2.34
C LYS A 177 -11.21 44.61 3.81
N PRO A 178 -10.52 43.49 4.11
CA PRO A 178 -10.46 42.95 5.45
C PRO A 178 -9.78 43.91 6.43
N SER A 179 -10.19 43.82 7.70
CA SER A 179 -9.64 44.59 8.81
C SER A 179 -8.15 44.31 9.02
N LEU A 180 -7.46 45.13 9.84
CA LEU A 180 -6.05 44.91 10.15
C LEU A 180 -5.81 43.56 10.83
N GLU A 181 -6.65 43.18 11.79
CA GLU A 181 -6.56 41.91 12.51
C GLU A 181 -6.79 40.72 11.57
N GLN A 182 -7.79 40.83 10.70
CA GLN A 182 -8.07 39.84 9.66
C GLN A 182 -6.88 39.65 8.70
N ARG A 183 -6.24 40.75 8.26
CA ARG A 183 -5.02 40.66 7.44
C ARG A 183 -3.87 39.98 8.17
N GLN A 184 -3.70 40.28 9.46
CA GLN A 184 -2.68 39.60 10.28
C GLN A 184 -2.95 38.11 10.42
N LEU A 185 -4.21 37.71 10.60
CA LEU A 185 -4.61 36.31 10.62
C LEU A 185 -4.28 35.60 9.30
N LEU A 186 -4.68 36.21 8.17
CA LEU A 186 -4.32 35.68 6.85
C LEU A 186 -2.80 35.60 6.67
N ARG A 187 -2.02 36.54 7.24
CA ARG A 187 -0.56 36.52 7.15
C ARG A 187 0.04 35.33 7.88
N ARG A 188 -0.40 35.10 9.12
CA ARG A 188 0.10 33.99 9.97
C ARG A 188 -0.21 32.63 9.36
N THR A 189 -1.37 32.51 8.72
CA THR A 189 -1.86 31.28 8.09
C THR A 189 -1.38 31.09 6.65
N GLY A 190 -0.66 32.06 6.07
CA GLY A 190 -0.17 31.98 4.69
C GLY A 190 -1.21 32.29 3.61
N LEU A 191 -2.38 32.81 3.98
CA LEU A 191 -3.50 33.15 3.10
C LEU A 191 -3.51 34.63 2.64
N GLU A 192 -2.77 35.54 3.29
CA GLU A 192 -2.82 36.99 3.00
C GLU A 192 -2.26 37.29 1.61
N THR A 193 -1.15 36.63 1.30
CA THR A 193 -0.57 36.60 -0.01
C THR A 193 -1.07 35.35 -0.69
N THR A 194 -2.08 35.45 -1.57
CA THR A 194 -1.97 34.62 -2.78
C THR A 194 -0.56 34.89 -3.28
N HIS A 195 0.32 33.89 -3.16
CA HIS A 195 1.75 34.02 -3.43
C HIS A 195 1.90 34.83 -4.71
N ARG A 196 2.78 35.86 -4.73
CA ARG A 196 3.23 36.38 -6.02
C ARG A 196 3.79 35.17 -6.75
N SER A 197 3.00 34.61 -7.68
CA SER A 197 3.30 33.29 -8.21
C SER A 197 4.71 33.32 -8.77
N ALA A 198 5.55 32.48 -8.20
CA ALA A 198 6.90 32.30 -8.68
C ALA A 198 6.89 31.27 -9.80
N SER A 199 7.91 31.31 -10.67
CA SER A 199 8.20 30.14 -11.47
C SER A 199 8.46 28.95 -10.53
N LEU A 200 8.00 27.76 -10.90
CA LEU A 200 8.20 26.54 -10.12
C LEU A 200 9.68 26.28 -9.82
N GLU A 201 10.56 26.60 -10.77
CA GLU A 201 12.03 26.54 -10.63
C GLU A 201 12.53 27.42 -9.48
N GLU A 202 12.13 28.70 -9.45
CA GLU A 202 12.50 29.61 -8.37
C GLU A 202 11.93 29.16 -7.02
N ARG A 203 10.69 28.67 -6.99
CA ARG A 203 10.08 28.14 -5.75
C ARG A 203 10.87 26.97 -5.19
N LEU A 204 11.23 26.00 -6.02
CA LEU A 204 12.07 24.87 -5.64
C LEU A 204 13.45 25.30 -5.13
N ARG A 205 14.00 26.42 -5.64
CA ARG A 205 15.30 26.97 -5.23
C ARG A 205 15.27 27.66 -3.88
N ILE A 206 14.18 28.36 -3.54
CA ILE A 206 14.08 29.17 -2.31
C ILE A 206 13.43 28.43 -1.13
N SER A 207 12.68 27.35 -1.39
CA SER A 207 12.03 26.55 -0.35
C SER A 207 13.04 25.70 0.43
N ASP A 208 12.74 25.41 1.70
CA ASP A 208 13.56 24.52 2.53
C ASP A 208 13.58 23.11 1.91
N PRO A 209 14.77 22.57 1.55
CA PRO A 209 14.88 21.22 1.01
C PRO A 209 14.23 20.14 1.88
N MET A 210 14.26 20.30 3.20
CA MET A 210 13.64 19.35 4.14
C MET A 210 12.12 19.39 4.04
N GLU A 211 11.52 20.59 3.95
CA GLU A 211 10.08 20.74 3.76
C GLU A 211 9.62 20.09 2.46
N ILE A 212 10.31 20.36 1.35
CA ILE A 212 9.99 19.78 0.04
C ILE A 212 10.09 18.25 0.11
N MET A 213 11.15 17.74 0.73
CA MET A 213 11.37 16.30 0.89
C MET A 213 10.24 15.66 1.70
N GLU A 214 9.92 16.17 2.88
CA GLU A 214 8.85 15.62 3.73
C GLU A 214 7.50 15.63 3.02
N ARG A 215 7.17 16.76 2.36
CA ARG A 215 5.89 16.91 1.64
C ARG A 215 5.79 15.96 0.46
N ASP A 216 6.80 15.93 -0.41
CA ASP A 216 6.80 15.06 -1.59
C ASP A 216 6.79 13.58 -1.19
N ARG A 217 7.55 13.21 -0.16
CA ARG A 217 7.57 11.84 0.35
C ARG A 217 6.24 11.44 0.99
N SER A 218 5.55 12.39 1.62
CA SER A 218 4.25 12.10 2.23
C SER A 218 3.23 11.58 1.21
N PHE A 219 3.24 12.08 -0.04
CA PHE A 219 2.32 11.61 -1.09
C PHE A 219 2.59 10.16 -1.47
N GLY A 220 3.86 9.82 -1.75
CA GLY A 220 4.24 8.44 -2.07
C GLY A 220 3.98 7.48 -0.91
N PHE A 221 4.20 7.93 0.33
CA PHE A 221 3.90 7.15 1.52
C PHE A 221 2.39 6.89 1.64
N LYS A 222 1.56 7.93 1.58
CA LYS A 222 0.09 7.82 1.62
C LYS A 222 -0.43 6.90 0.52
N GLU A 223 0.00 7.10 -0.73
CA GLU A 223 -0.36 6.25 -1.88
C GLU A 223 -0.07 4.78 -1.59
N SER A 224 1.13 4.48 -1.09
CA SER A 224 1.55 3.11 -0.75
C SER A 224 0.64 2.49 0.32
N PHE A 225 0.30 3.23 1.37
CA PHE A 225 -0.58 2.77 2.44
C PHE A 225 -2.02 2.55 1.99
N TYR A 226 -2.56 3.39 1.11
CA TYR A 226 -3.89 3.19 0.54
C TYR A 226 -3.95 2.01 -0.44
N VAL A 227 -2.88 1.82 -1.23
CA VAL A 227 -2.78 0.70 -2.17
C VAL A 227 -2.59 -0.62 -1.43
N GLY A 228 -1.86 -0.61 -0.30
CA GLY A 228 -1.63 -1.79 0.53
C GLY A 228 -2.69 -2.03 1.61
N ASP A 229 -3.78 -1.26 1.62
CA ASP A 229 -4.88 -1.48 2.55
C ASP A 229 -5.59 -2.80 2.22
N LEU A 230 -5.62 -3.71 3.19
CA LEU A 230 -6.21 -5.04 3.06
C LEU A 230 -7.71 -5.06 3.37
N GLU A 231 -8.28 -3.92 3.77
CA GLU A 231 -9.71 -3.82 4.02
C GLU A 231 -10.54 -3.97 2.73
N PRO A 232 -11.68 -4.69 2.77
CA PRO A 232 -12.51 -4.89 1.59
C PRO A 232 -12.98 -3.58 0.94
N ASP A 233 -12.71 -3.46 -0.36
CA ASP A 233 -12.97 -2.29 -1.21
C ASP A 233 -12.34 -0.97 -0.70
N ALA A 234 -11.33 -1.02 0.18
CA ALA A 234 -10.77 0.18 0.80
C ALA A 234 -10.21 1.16 -0.24
N THR A 235 -9.37 0.67 -1.16
CA THR A 235 -8.81 1.50 -2.24
C THR A 235 -9.91 2.11 -3.12
N LYS A 236 -10.97 1.34 -3.44
CA LYS A 236 -12.09 1.82 -4.26
C LYS A 236 -12.86 2.93 -3.54
N LYS A 237 -13.22 2.70 -2.27
CA LYS A 237 -13.94 3.68 -1.44
C LYS A 237 -13.10 4.94 -1.21
N PHE A 238 -11.80 4.77 -1.00
CA PHE A 238 -10.87 5.89 -0.87
C PHE A 238 -10.85 6.72 -2.16
N GLN A 239 -10.67 6.09 -3.32
CA GLN A 239 -10.67 6.78 -4.61
C GLN A 239 -11.98 7.51 -4.87
N GLU A 240 -13.12 6.87 -4.60
CA GLU A 240 -14.44 7.50 -4.77
C GLU A 240 -14.56 8.80 -3.95
N VAL A 241 -14.13 8.79 -2.69
CA VAL A 241 -14.16 9.98 -1.83
C VAL A 241 -13.17 11.03 -2.32
N GLN A 242 -11.94 10.64 -2.67
CA GLN A 242 -10.92 11.56 -3.18
C GLN A 242 -11.36 12.23 -4.49
N ASP A 243 -11.99 11.48 -5.40
CA ASP A 243 -12.51 12.02 -6.65
C ASP A 243 -13.57 13.09 -6.39
N LYS A 244 -14.50 12.84 -5.46
CA LYS A 244 -15.52 13.85 -5.10
C LYS A 244 -14.94 15.08 -4.43
N ILE A 245 -13.98 14.91 -3.51
CA ILE A 245 -13.27 16.02 -2.89
C ILE A 245 -12.51 16.83 -3.95
N GLY A 246 -11.79 16.17 -4.87
CA GLY A 246 -11.08 16.84 -5.96
C GLY A 246 -12.01 17.67 -6.86
N ILE A 247 -13.16 17.13 -7.24
CA ILE A 247 -14.17 17.88 -8.02
C ILE A 247 -14.72 19.07 -7.22
N MET A 248 -15.02 18.86 -5.93
CA MET A 248 -15.52 19.92 -5.05
C MET A 248 -14.52 21.09 -4.96
N LEU A 249 -13.24 20.78 -4.82
CA LEU A 249 -12.15 21.76 -4.69
C LEU A 249 -11.89 22.57 -5.97
N ARG A 250 -12.24 22.01 -7.12
CA ARG A 250 -12.27 22.68 -8.43
C ARG A 250 -13.56 23.44 -8.71
N THR A 251 -14.55 23.34 -7.82
CA THR A 251 -15.81 24.07 -8.02
C THR A 251 -15.61 25.53 -7.61
N PRO A 252 -15.95 26.50 -8.49
CA PRO A 252 -15.80 27.91 -8.18
C PRO A 252 -16.52 28.32 -6.89
N HIS A 253 -15.94 29.25 -6.14
CA HIS A 253 -16.58 29.84 -4.97
C HIS A 253 -17.86 30.62 -5.33
N VAL A 254 -18.92 30.39 -4.55
CA VAL A 254 -20.18 31.13 -4.62
C VAL A 254 -20.69 31.41 -3.20
N GLY A 255 -21.10 32.64 -2.91
CA GLY A 255 -21.74 33.02 -1.65
C GLY A 255 -20.82 33.75 -0.67
N THR A 256 -21.00 33.51 0.63
CA THR A 256 -20.23 34.15 1.70
C THR A 256 -18.82 33.60 1.81
N THR A 257 -17.86 34.44 2.20
CA THR A 257 -16.47 34.06 2.49
C THR A 257 -16.22 33.69 3.95
N ASP A 258 -17.25 33.59 4.79
CA ASP A 258 -17.09 33.29 6.24
C ASP A 258 -16.34 31.98 6.51
N TRP A 259 -16.45 31.02 5.60
CA TRP A 259 -15.71 29.76 5.66
C TRP A 259 -14.19 29.97 5.57
N VAL A 260 -13.72 30.98 4.84
CA VAL A 260 -12.30 31.33 4.72
C VAL A 260 -11.77 31.79 6.08
N TRP A 261 -12.53 32.63 6.78
CA TRP A 261 -12.18 33.13 8.10
C TRP A 261 -12.18 32.02 9.15
N PHE A 262 -13.21 31.20 9.16
CA PHE A 262 -13.31 30.03 10.03
C PHE A 262 -12.10 29.10 9.89
N LEU A 263 -11.65 28.87 8.66
CA LEU A 263 -10.48 28.03 8.41
C LEU A 263 -9.17 28.71 8.77
N ALA A 264 -9.01 29.98 8.48
CA ALA A 264 -7.84 30.73 8.92
C ALA A 264 -7.71 30.69 10.45
N GLU A 265 -8.80 30.82 11.20
CA GLU A 265 -8.78 30.72 12.67
C GLU A 265 -8.36 29.32 13.16
N ILE A 266 -8.87 28.25 12.54
CA ILE A 266 -8.46 26.88 12.86
C ILE A 266 -6.97 26.66 12.57
N LEU A 267 -6.50 27.13 11.42
CA LEU A 267 -5.09 27.01 11.04
C LEU A 267 -4.18 27.75 12.02
N ASP A 268 -4.54 28.98 12.39
CA ASP A 268 -3.80 29.78 13.37
C ASP A 268 -3.78 29.10 14.74
N TRP A 269 -4.93 28.58 15.19
CA TRP A 269 -5.04 27.83 16.45
C TRP A 269 -4.17 26.56 16.47
N LEU A 270 -4.10 25.84 15.35
CA LEU A 270 -3.27 24.64 15.20
C LEU A 270 -1.79 24.96 14.90
N GLY A 271 -1.45 26.23 14.64
CA GLY A 271 -0.11 26.62 14.18
C GLY A 271 0.24 26.07 12.79
N LEU A 272 -0.76 25.89 11.94
CA LEU A 272 -0.65 25.38 10.57
C LEU A 272 -0.77 26.53 9.56
N ARG A 273 -0.34 26.27 8.32
CA ARG A 273 -0.51 27.20 7.19
C ARG A 273 -1.32 26.53 6.09
N ALA A 274 -2.06 27.34 5.31
CA ALA A 274 -2.93 26.86 4.25
C ALA A 274 -2.19 26.38 2.99
N ASP A 275 -0.90 26.71 2.87
CA ASP A 275 -0.03 26.12 1.87
C ASP A 275 0.42 24.71 2.25
N TYR A 276 -0.08 24.15 3.36
CA TYR A 276 -0.11 22.70 3.63
C TYR A 276 -1.46 22.14 3.14
N ASP A 277 -1.42 20.94 2.59
CA ASP A 277 -2.51 20.30 1.84
C ASP A 277 -3.85 20.17 2.64
N ASP A 278 -4.70 21.20 2.59
CA ASP A 278 -5.86 21.35 3.47
C ASP A 278 -7.18 20.82 2.85
N TYR A 279 -7.24 19.49 2.67
CA TYR A 279 -8.49 18.79 2.30
C TYR A 279 -9.39 18.45 3.50
N ALA A 280 -8.90 18.70 4.72
CA ALA A 280 -9.57 18.29 5.96
C ALA A 280 -10.92 18.99 6.13
N PHE A 281 -11.03 20.26 5.75
CA PHE A 281 -12.30 20.98 5.83
C PHE A 281 -13.35 20.41 4.88
N ALA A 282 -12.99 20.22 3.61
CA ALA A 282 -13.86 19.62 2.61
C ALA A 282 -14.41 18.26 3.09
N ALA A 283 -13.51 17.40 3.59
CA ALA A 283 -13.85 16.10 4.13
C ALA A 283 -14.80 16.18 5.33
N MET A 284 -14.58 17.14 6.24
CA MET A 284 -15.38 17.32 7.44
C MET A 284 -16.73 17.95 7.15
N ALA A 285 -16.76 19.04 6.39
CA ALA A 285 -17.94 19.89 6.15
C ALA A 285 -19.13 19.14 5.55
N MET A 286 -18.87 18.08 4.76
CA MET A 286 -19.92 17.20 4.24
C MET A 286 -20.80 16.55 5.33
N PHE A 287 -20.31 16.45 6.57
CA PHE A 287 -21.00 15.82 7.70
C PHE A 287 -21.65 16.82 8.67
N PHE A 288 -21.48 18.11 8.45
CA PHE A 288 -22.00 19.18 9.31
C PHE A 288 -22.76 20.19 8.45
N PRO A 289 -23.99 19.89 8.01
CA PRO A 289 -24.73 20.75 7.10
C PRO A 289 -25.32 22.02 7.74
N GLU A 290 -25.31 22.12 9.06
CA GLU A 290 -25.95 23.23 9.78
C GLU A 290 -25.18 24.55 9.76
N PRO A 291 -23.84 24.59 9.93
CA PRO A 291 -23.11 25.85 9.93
C PRO A 291 -23.09 26.49 8.55
N GLU A 292 -23.33 27.80 8.49
CA GLU A 292 -23.31 28.58 7.25
C GLU A 292 -21.98 28.44 6.50
N THR A 293 -20.87 28.26 7.22
CA THR A 293 -19.53 28.02 6.67
C THR A 293 -19.44 26.76 5.80
N THR A 294 -20.35 25.80 5.95
CA THR A 294 -20.36 24.55 5.16
C THR A 294 -21.26 24.62 3.92
N THR A 295 -22.03 25.70 3.75
CA THR A 295 -23.07 25.83 2.73
C THR A 295 -22.60 25.44 1.34
N GLN A 296 -21.41 25.88 0.95
CA GLN A 296 -20.88 25.58 -0.38
C GLN A 296 -20.59 24.09 -0.58
N VAL A 297 -20.05 23.42 0.44
CA VAL A 297 -19.81 21.97 0.42
C VAL A 297 -21.13 21.21 0.33
N ILE A 298 -22.15 21.64 1.08
CA ILE A 298 -23.49 21.03 1.06
C ILE A 298 -24.18 21.24 -0.29
N GLN A 299 -24.05 22.41 -0.91
CA GLN A 299 -24.55 22.64 -2.27
C GLN A 299 -23.91 21.69 -3.29
N PHE A 300 -22.60 21.47 -3.20
CA PHE A 300 -21.89 20.51 -4.04
C PHE A 300 -22.38 19.07 -3.81
N VAL A 301 -22.50 18.63 -2.55
CA VAL A 301 -23.02 17.29 -2.20
C VAL A 301 -24.46 17.10 -2.70
N ASN A 302 -25.25 18.16 -2.74
CA ASN A 302 -26.63 18.12 -3.24
C ASN A 302 -26.76 18.22 -4.77
N SER A 303 -25.66 18.51 -5.48
CA SER A 303 -25.66 18.58 -6.94
C SER A 303 -25.88 17.20 -7.59
N SER A 304 -26.29 17.20 -8.86
CA SER A 304 -26.50 15.98 -9.63
C SER A 304 -25.23 15.10 -9.72
N GLN A 305 -24.04 15.72 -9.65
CA GLN A 305 -22.74 15.04 -9.71
C GLN A 305 -22.44 14.16 -8.49
N CYS A 306 -23.14 14.39 -7.39
CA CYS A 306 -22.99 13.69 -6.12
C CYS A 306 -24.18 12.81 -5.77
N THR A 307 -25.11 12.58 -6.71
CA THR A 307 -26.35 11.83 -6.42
C THR A 307 -26.07 10.44 -5.84
N GLU A 308 -25.21 9.65 -6.48
CA GLU A 308 -24.84 8.30 -5.99
C GLU A 308 -24.10 8.38 -4.65
N PHE A 309 -23.15 9.32 -4.53
CA PHE A 309 -22.34 9.51 -3.34
C PHE A 309 -23.19 9.93 -2.13
N ARG A 310 -24.13 10.86 -2.32
CA ARG A 310 -25.08 11.33 -1.31
C ARG A 310 -26.05 10.22 -0.88
N ASN A 311 -26.46 9.37 -1.81
CA ASN A 311 -27.35 8.24 -1.54
C ASN A 311 -26.61 7.04 -0.90
N SER A 312 -25.30 7.11 -0.74
CA SER A 312 -24.54 6.08 -0.04
C SER A 312 -24.83 6.07 1.47
N LEU A 313 -24.54 4.94 2.13
CA LEU A 313 -24.65 4.82 3.58
C LEU A 313 -23.65 5.70 4.35
N LEU A 314 -22.75 6.43 3.68
CA LEU A 314 -21.76 7.30 4.32
C LEU A 314 -22.43 8.40 5.16
N PHE A 315 -23.54 8.95 4.66
CA PHE A 315 -24.28 10.05 5.27
C PHE A 315 -25.42 9.60 6.19
N ASP A 316 -25.64 8.29 6.34
CA ASP A 316 -26.61 7.72 7.27
C ASP A 316 -25.92 6.80 8.30
N PRO A 317 -25.32 7.35 9.37
CA PRO A 317 -24.66 6.56 10.40
C PRO A 317 -25.60 5.58 11.10
N LYS A 318 -26.90 5.88 11.18
CA LYS A 318 -27.89 5.02 11.85
C LYS A 318 -28.13 3.76 11.03
N GLU A 319 -28.40 3.90 9.74
CA GLU A 319 -28.56 2.76 8.83
C GLU A 319 -27.24 2.02 8.65
N ARG A 320 -26.12 2.74 8.43
CA ARG A 320 -24.78 2.16 8.33
C ARG A 320 -24.41 1.34 9.58
N GLY A 321 -24.83 1.79 10.76
CA GLY A 321 -24.55 1.12 12.03
C GLY A 321 -25.33 -0.17 12.26
N ARG A 322 -26.41 -0.45 11.50
CA ARG A 322 -27.20 -1.68 11.64
C ARG A 322 -26.44 -2.92 11.16
N THR A 323 -25.60 -2.76 10.16
CA THR A 323 -24.78 -3.84 9.61
C THR A 323 -23.33 -3.62 10.02
N ARG A 324 -22.72 -4.62 10.66
CA ARG A 324 -21.27 -4.59 10.89
C ARG A 324 -20.58 -4.63 9.52
N PRO A 325 -19.77 -3.61 9.15
CA PRO A 325 -19.06 -3.65 7.88
C PRO A 325 -18.11 -4.84 7.84
N ASP A 326 -17.92 -5.41 6.66
CA ASP A 326 -16.86 -6.38 6.41
C ASP A 326 -15.52 -5.68 6.59
N ARG A 327 -14.94 -5.80 7.79
CA ARG A 327 -13.68 -5.17 8.17
C ARG A 327 -12.83 -6.07 9.04
N ARG A 328 -11.52 -5.97 8.92
CA ARG A 328 -10.55 -6.68 9.76
C ARG A 328 -10.63 -6.15 11.19
N ASN A 329 -10.32 -6.99 12.17
CA ASN A 329 -10.20 -6.54 13.54
C ASN A 329 -8.86 -5.81 13.73
N ARG A 330 -8.89 -4.72 14.49
CA ARG A 330 -7.68 -3.98 14.93
C ARG A 330 -6.94 -4.67 16.07
N THR A 331 -7.44 -5.80 16.55
CA THR A 331 -6.88 -6.53 17.68
C THR A 331 -5.53 -7.14 17.27
N SER A 332 -4.46 -6.68 17.92
CA SER A 332 -3.12 -7.28 17.73
C SER A 332 -3.08 -8.74 18.17
N TYR A 333 -2.07 -9.49 17.72
CA TYR A 333 -1.96 -10.94 17.99
C TYR A 333 -2.14 -11.32 19.47
N ARG A 334 -1.61 -10.49 20.38
CA ARG A 334 -1.63 -10.67 21.84
C ARG A 334 -3.03 -10.56 22.45
N PHE A 335 -3.87 -9.71 21.87
CA PHE A 335 -5.20 -9.41 22.41
C PHE A 335 -6.29 -10.25 21.72
N CYS A 336 -5.94 -11.08 20.73
CA CYS A 336 -6.85 -12.06 20.18
C CYS A 336 -7.18 -13.13 21.23
N HIS A 337 -8.43 -13.63 21.22
CA HIS A 337 -8.83 -14.69 22.13
C HIS A 337 -7.95 -15.94 21.94
N PRO A 338 -7.49 -16.63 22.99
CA PRO A 338 -6.55 -17.76 22.86
C PRO A 338 -7.01 -18.85 21.89
N ALA A 339 -8.32 -19.11 21.84
CA ALA A 339 -8.91 -20.10 20.91
C ALA A 339 -8.70 -19.76 19.43
N PHE A 340 -8.46 -18.48 19.10
CA PHE A 340 -8.10 -18.07 17.74
C PHE A 340 -6.80 -18.76 17.30
N TRP A 341 -5.86 -18.97 18.21
CA TRP A 341 -4.54 -19.54 17.89
C TRP A 341 -4.48 -21.07 18.01
N THR A 342 -5.60 -21.77 18.22
CA THR A 342 -5.59 -23.22 18.47
C THR A 342 -4.99 -24.02 17.30
N GLU A 343 -5.41 -23.76 16.06
CA GLU A 343 -4.87 -24.45 14.89
C GLU A 343 -3.39 -24.11 14.65
N TRP A 344 -3.02 -22.84 14.86
CA TRP A 344 -1.64 -22.39 14.82
C TRP A 344 -0.78 -23.18 15.80
N LYS A 345 -1.17 -23.23 17.08
CA LYS A 345 -0.44 -23.97 18.12
C LYS A 345 -0.29 -25.45 17.78
N LYS A 346 -1.36 -26.08 17.29
CA LYS A 346 -1.32 -27.48 16.81
C LYS A 346 -0.32 -27.66 15.67
N PHE A 347 -0.26 -26.73 14.73
CA PHE A 347 0.74 -26.76 13.65
C PHE A 347 2.18 -26.69 14.20
N LEU A 348 2.42 -25.88 15.23
CA LEU A 348 3.75 -25.71 15.82
C LEU A 348 4.29 -26.95 16.55
N GLU A 349 3.41 -27.85 16.96
CA GLU A 349 3.79 -29.13 17.58
C GLU A 349 4.34 -30.14 16.56
N THR A 350 4.25 -29.84 15.26
CA THR A 350 4.72 -30.73 14.19
C THR A 350 6.24 -30.88 14.22
N LYS A 351 6.74 -32.12 14.20
CA LYS A 351 8.18 -32.45 14.28
C LYS A 351 8.93 -32.36 12.94
N SER A 352 8.38 -31.65 11.96
CA SER A 352 8.95 -31.51 10.61
C SER A 352 9.42 -30.08 10.38
N TYR A 353 10.30 -29.88 9.39
CA TYR A 353 10.71 -28.54 9.01
C TYR A 353 9.49 -27.76 8.50
N PHE A 354 9.23 -26.58 9.08
CA PHE A 354 7.96 -25.86 8.89
C PHE A 354 7.66 -25.58 7.41
N ALA A 355 8.67 -25.32 6.58
CA ALA A 355 8.50 -25.05 5.17
C ALA A 355 8.02 -26.28 4.37
N ASP A 356 8.21 -27.50 4.89
CA ASP A 356 7.73 -28.73 4.25
C ASP A 356 6.28 -29.06 4.61
N VAL A 357 5.78 -28.55 5.74
CA VAL A 357 4.48 -28.94 6.31
C VAL A 357 3.52 -27.77 6.48
N TYR A 358 3.91 -26.54 6.09
CA TYR A 358 3.05 -25.38 6.18
C TYR A 358 1.74 -25.63 5.40
N PRO A 359 0.55 -25.43 5.99
CA PRO A 359 -0.70 -25.77 5.32
C PRO A 359 -0.86 -25.05 3.99
N ILE A 360 -1.18 -25.79 2.92
CA ILE A 360 -1.27 -25.23 1.58
C ILE A 360 -2.37 -24.18 1.46
N ASP A 361 -3.49 -24.37 2.17
CA ASP A 361 -4.61 -23.43 2.16
C ASP A 361 -4.28 -22.14 2.91
N TRP A 362 -3.42 -22.21 3.94
CA TRP A 362 -2.89 -21.01 4.58
C TRP A 362 -1.98 -20.25 3.61
N SER A 363 -1.11 -20.97 2.91
CA SER A 363 -0.22 -20.42 1.91
C SER A 363 -0.96 -19.74 0.74
N MET A 364 -2.04 -20.37 0.25
CA MET A 364 -2.94 -19.80 -0.76
C MET A 364 -3.56 -18.47 -0.32
N THR A 365 -3.74 -18.27 0.99
CA THR A 365 -4.26 -17.02 1.55
C THR A 365 -3.14 -15.99 1.76
N VAL A 366 -2.07 -16.41 2.45
CA VAL A 366 -1.02 -15.53 2.98
C VAL A 366 -0.11 -14.98 1.89
N ARG A 367 0.36 -15.82 0.96
CA ARG A 367 1.40 -15.43 -0.01
C ARG A 367 0.91 -14.35 -1.00
N PRO A 368 -0.30 -14.45 -1.59
CA PRO A 368 -0.83 -13.38 -2.43
C PRO A 368 -0.98 -12.05 -1.67
N ILE A 369 -1.38 -12.08 -0.39
CA ILE A 369 -1.50 -10.88 0.44
C ILE A 369 -0.12 -10.26 0.71
N ILE A 370 0.88 -11.07 1.06
CA ILE A 370 2.27 -10.59 1.26
C ILE A 370 2.83 -10.01 -0.06
N ALA A 371 2.60 -10.67 -1.19
CA ALA A 371 2.99 -10.17 -2.50
C ALA A 371 2.34 -8.82 -2.83
N HIS A 372 1.06 -8.66 -2.47
CA HIS A 372 0.33 -7.40 -2.64
C HIS A 372 0.96 -6.30 -1.78
N LEU A 373 1.20 -6.55 -0.49
CA LEU A 373 1.86 -5.61 0.41
C LEU A 373 3.29 -5.25 -0.06
N TYR A 374 4.04 -6.22 -0.57
CA TYR A 374 5.38 -6.01 -1.11
C TYR A 374 5.33 -5.11 -2.34
N ARG A 375 4.39 -5.40 -3.26
CA ARG A 375 4.18 -4.59 -4.45
C ARG A 375 3.71 -3.17 -4.13
N ALA A 376 2.87 -3.02 -3.10
CA ALA A 376 2.44 -1.72 -2.58
C ALA A 376 3.56 -0.93 -1.90
N GLY A 377 4.69 -1.57 -1.54
CA GLY A 377 5.80 -0.93 -0.83
C GLY A 377 5.62 -0.90 0.69
N ILE A 378 4.67 -1.65 1.24
CA ILE A 378 4.39 -1.70 2.68
C ILE A 378 5.33 -2.64 3.43
N VAL A 379 5.77 -3.70 2.76
CA VAL A 379 6.77 -4.62 3.29
C VAL A 379 7.93 -4.74 2.32
N ALA A 380 9.10 -5.05 2.84
CA ALA A 380 10.30 -5.32 2.05
C ALA A 380 11.07 -6.51 2.65
N PRO A 381 11.85 -7.24 1.83
CA PRO A 381 12.79 -8.22 2.33
C PRO A 381 13.75 -7.59 3.34
N ALA A 382 13.80 -8.18 4.52
CA ALA A 382 14.66 -7.75 5.59
C ALA A 382 15.85 -8.72 5.67
N TYR A 383 17.06 -8.22 5.38
CA TYR A 383 18.29 -9.03 5.43
C TYR A 383 18.87 -9.07 6.85
N TYR A 384 18.04 -9.40 7.83
CA TYR A 384 18.51 -9.58 9.20
C TYR A 384 19.00 -11.01 9.39
N ARG A 385 20.13 -11.17 10.07
CA ARG A 385 20.48 -12.49 10.64
C ARG A 385 19.45 -12.81 11.70
N ASN A 386 19.21 -14.10 11.96
CA ASN A 386 18.45 -14.52 13.13
C ASN A 386 19.17 -13.97 14.37
N ASP A 387 18.67 -12.85 14.88
CA ASP A 387 19.20 -12.17 16.04
C ASP A 387 18.45 -12.69 17.26
N PRO A 388 19.13 -13.25 18.27
CA PRO A 388 18.50 -13.63 19.53
C PRO A 388 17.91 -12.43 20.29
N GLN A 389 18.01 -11.21 19.77
CA GLN A 389 17.36 -9.99 20.26
C GLN A 389 16.08 -9.59 19.49
N ALA A 390 15.67 -10.34 18.46
CA ALA A 390 14.44 -10.09 17.72
C ALA A 390 13.53 -11.34 17.62
N VAL A 391 12.23 -11.15 17.84
CA VAL A 391 11.21 -12.18 17.54
C VAL A 391 10.71 -11.94 16.11
N ALA A 392 11.21 -12.73 15.15
CA ALA A 392 10.68 -12.72 13.80
C ALA A 392 9.25 -13.29 13.84
N GLY A 393 8.25 -12.41 13.70
CA GLY A 393 6.85 -12.83 13.64
C GLY A 393 6.60 -13.80 12.47
N MET A 394 5.70 -14.75 12.66
CA MET A 394 5.35 -15.74 11.63
C MET A 394 3.98 -15.46 11.04
N ALA A 395 3.91 -15.43 9.71
CA ALA A 395 2.67 -15.30 8.98
C ALA A 395 1.85 -16.60 9.03
N THR A 396 0.56 -16.47 9.30
CA THR A 396 -0.42 -17.56 9.33
C THR A 396 -1.75 -17.09 8.76
N ALA A 397 -2.60 -18.03 8.39
CA ALA A 397 -3.95 -17.75 7.93
C ALA A 397 -4.96 -18.15 8.98
N ASN A 398 -6.01 -17.34 9.15
CA ASN A 398 -7.12 -17.68 10.01
C ASN A 398 -8.38 -16.90 9.61
N THR A 399 -9.51 -17.23 10.23
CA THR A 399 -10.79 -16.56 9.98
C THR A 399 -11.27 -15.86 11.24
N GLU A 400 -11.61 -14.58 11.13
CA GLU A 400 -12.20 -13.85 12.26
C GLU A 400 -13.65 -14.29 12.50
N PRO A 401 -14.12 -14.40 13.76
CA PRO A 401 -15.48 -14.85 14.05
C PRO A 401 -16.59 -14.05 13.36
N HIS A 402 -16.36 -12.76 13.11
CA HIS A 402 -17.31 -11.87 12.42
C HIS A 402 -17.15 -11.85 10.90
N ARG A 403 -16.19 -12.59 10.33
CA ARG A 403 -15.96 -12.76 8.89
C ARG A 403 -15.88 -14.25 8.51
N PRO A 404 -16.90 -15.07 8.83
CA PRO A 404 -16.84 -16.51 8.60
C PRO A 404 -16.58 -16.84 7.13
N GLY A 405 -15.73 -17.83 6.87
CA GLY A 405 -15.36 -18.27 5.52
C GLY A 405 -14.39 -17.34 4.77
N LYS A 406 -13.88 -16.28 5.42
CA LYS A 406 -12.92 -15.34 4.82
C LYS A 406 -11.56 -15.46 5.52
N PRO A 407 -10.72 -16.43 5.14
CA PRO A 407 -9.38 -16.53 5.68
C PRO A 407 -8.56 -15.30 5.30
N ASP A 408 -7.70 -14.84 6.20
CA ASP A 408 -6.89 -13.63 6.04
C ASP A 408 -5.49 -13.83 6.63
N LEU A 409 -4.56 -12.92 6.31
CA LEU A 409 -3.21 -12.88 6.85
C LEU A 409 -3.20 -12.41 8.31
N PHE A 410 -2.54 -13.15 9.17
CA PHE A 410 -2.18 -12.74 10.52
C PHE A 410 -0.70 -12.96 10.76
N ILE A 411 -0.08 -12.10 11.58
CA ILE A 411 1.31 -12.28 12.00
C ILE A 411 1.31 -12.54 13.50
N ASN A 412 1.85 -13.69 13.88
CA ASN A 412 1.98 -14.09 15.27
C ASN A 412 3.43 -13.82 15.74
N TYR A 413 3.58 -12.95 16.74
CA TYR A 413 4.86 -12.59 17.36
C TYR A 413 5.05 -13.26 18.74
N GLU A 414 4.47 -14.45 18.94
CA GLU A 414 4.65 -15.22 20.17
C GLU A 414 6.11 -15.67 20.28
N ASP A 415 6.77 -15.22 21.35
CA ASP A 415 8.09 -15.70 21.72
C ASP A 415 7.98 -17.08 22.35
N ARG A 416 8.24 -18.10 21.54
CA ARG A 416 8.11 -19.50 21.95
C ARG A 416 9.14 -19.96 22.96
N TYR A 417 10.27 -19.27 23.01
CA TYR A 417 11.39 -19.66 23.86
C TYR A 417 11.41 -18.87 25.16
N GLY A 418 10.58 -17.83 25.28
CA GLY A 418 10.56 -16.95 26.46
C GLY A 418 11.86 -16.16 26.61
N ASN A 419 12.59 -15.95 25.52
CA ASN A 419 13.82 -15.17 25.46
C ASN A 419 13.58 -13.67 25.73
N PHE A 420 12.35 -13.21 25.52
CA PHE A 420 11.93 -11.81 25.56
C PHE A 420 10.77 -11.60 26.53
N PRO A 421 11.07 -11.51 27.84
CA PRO A 421 10.06 -11.07 28.80
C PRO A 421 9.59 -9.66 28.41
N ILE A 422 8.28 -9.49 28.24
CA ILE A 422 7.70 -8.20 27.89
C ILE A 422 7.55 -7.37 29.16
N GLU A 423 8.41 -6.37 29.31
CA GLU A 423 8.27 -5.33 30.33
C GLU A 423 7.65 -4.07 29.70
N PHE A 424 6.47 -3.69 30.17
CA PHE A 424 5.88 -2.42 29.80
C PHE A 424 6.45 -1.31 30.68
N PRO A 425 6.74 -0.13 30.12
CA PRO A 425 7.12 1.00 30.94
C PRO A 425 5.97 1.33 31.91
N PRO A 426 6.25 1.84 33.12
CA PRO A 426 5.20 2.20 34.09
C PRO A 426 4.16 3.20 33.57
N SER A 427 4.50 3.94 32.50
CA SER A 427 3.62 4.89 31.82
C SER A 427 2.74 4.27 30.73
N PHE A 428 2.90 2.99 30.41
CA PHE A 428 2.07 2.32 29.42
C PHE A 428 0.67 2.08 29.97
N ILE A 429 -0.33 2.62 29.27
CA ILE A 429 -1.75 2.45 29.59
C ILE A 429 -2.33 1.50 28.57
N THR A 430 -2.83 0.35 29.02
CA THR A 430 -3.43 -0.65 28.14
C THR A 430 -4.75 -0.13 27.56
N PRO A 431 -5.16 -0.56 26.35
CA PRO A 431 -6.39 -0.05 25.71
C PRO A 431 -7.68 -0.22 26.53
N ASP A 432 -7.74 -1.19 27.44
CA ASP A 432 -8.87 -1.40 28.36
C ASP A 432 -8.94 -0.35 29.48
N GLN A 433 -7.83 0.31 29.77
CA GLN A 433 -7.72 1.42 30.73
C GLN A 433 -7.97 2.79 30.08
N TRP A 434 -8.11 2.85 28.76
CA TRP A 434 -8.41 4.11 28.07
C TRP A 434 -9.79 4.63 28.49
N PRO A 435 -10.00 5.97 28.51
CA PRO A 435 -11.30 6.54 28.78
C PRO A 435 -12.37 5.93 27.86
N LYS A 436 -13.45 5.43 28.44
CA LYS A 436 -14.60 4.94 27.67
C LYS A 436 -15.28 6.15 27.03
N LEU A 437 -14.99 6.37 25.75
CA LEU A 437 -15.48 7.53 25.01
C LEU A 437 -16.98 7.49 24.79
N LEU A 438 -17.57 6.31 24.58
CA LEU A 438 -18.98 6.18 24.23
C LEU A 438 -19.91 6.70 25.36
N PRO A 439 -19.78 6.28 26.64
CA PRO A 439 -20.60 6.83 27.71
C PRO A 439 -20.44 8.35 27.88
N ARG A 440 -19.23 8.88 27.69
CA ARG A 440 -18.97 10.33 27.78
C ARG A 440 -19.63 11.09 26.62
N ALA A 441 -19.59 10.53 25.42
CA ALA A 441 -20.25 11.09 24.26
C ALA A 441 -21.78 11.06 24.42
N GLU A 442 -22.33 9.96 24.95
CA GLU A 442 -23.76 9.83 25.27
C GLU A 442 -24.20 10.85 26.33
N GLU A 443 -23.42 10.99 27.41
CA GLU A 443 -23.68 11.99 28.45
C GLU A 443 -23.66 13.42 27.89
N PHE A 444 -22.66 13.76 27.08
CA PHE A 444 -22.60 15.08 26.45
C PHE A 444 -23.77 15.30 25.49
N ALA A 445 -24.13 14.29 24.68
CA ALA A 445 -25.24 14.37 23.73
C ALA A 445 -26.58 14.60 24.44
N ASN A 446 -26.79 13.96 25.61
CA ASN A 446 -27.98 14.17 26.43
C ASN A 446 -28.06 15.61 26.96
N ASN A 447 -26.92 16.22 27.28
CA ASN A 447 -26.84 17.58 27.80
C ASN A 447 -26.88 18.66 26.71
N HIS A 448 -26.65 18.30 25.44
CA HIS A 448 -26.57 19.24 24.32
C HIS A 448 -27.39 18.71 23.14
N ALA A 449 -28.67 19.12 23.10
CA ALA A 449 -29.55 18.78 21.99
C ALA A 449 -28.94 19.22 20.65
N ASN A 450 -28.88 18.31 19.68
CA ASN A 450 -28.28 18.47 18.35
C ASN A 450 -26.74 18.52 18.30
N ALA A 451 -26.02 18.21 19.39
CA ALA A 451 -24.57 18.09 19.33
C ALA A 451 -24.13 16.97 18.38
N ARG A 452 -23.25 17.31 17.44
CA ARG A 452 -22.53 16.38 16.57
C ARG A 452 -21.08 16.28 17.03
N PHE A 453 -20.52 15.08 17.03
CA PHE A 453 -19.13 14.84 17.42
C PHE A 453 -18.34 14.33 16.22
N ALA A 454 -17.16 14.91 16.02
CA ALA A 454 -16.10 14.29 15.24
C ALA A 454 -14.99 13.87 16.19
N LEU A 455 -14.58 12.60 16.13
CA LEU A 455 -13.38 12.14 16.81
C LEU A 455 -12.21 12.24 15.85
N LEU A 456 -11.32 13.19 16.08
CA LEU A 456 -10.04 13.28 15.37
C LEU A 456 -9.08 12.24 15.95
N GLY A 457 -8.89 11.15 15.21
CA GLY A 457 -7.84 10.18 15.50
C GLY A 457 -6.49 10.71 15.04
N PHE A 458 -5.71 11.32 15.93
CA PHE A 458 -4.33 11.68 15.64
C PHE A 458 -3.45 10.42 15.69
N SER A 459 -3.15 9.82 14.53
CA SER A 459 -1.98 8.95 14.41
C SER A 459 -0.75 9.85 14.28
N ARG A 460 -0.05 10.12 15.39
CA ARG A 460 1.31 10.68 15.31
C ARG A 460 2.22 9.59 14.74
N HIS A 461 2.42 9.59 13.42
CA HIS A 461 3.60 8.97 12.83
C HIS A 461 4.80 9.89 13.12
N ARG A 462 5.30 9.87 14.36
CA ARG A 462 6.68 10.27 14.60
C ARG A 462 7.56 9.18 14.01
N THR A 463 7.99 9.36 12.76
CA THR A 463 9.27 8.83 12.31
C THR A 463 10.34 9.50 13.17
N SER A 464 10.61 8.91 14.33
CA SER A 464 11.87 9.15 15.02
C SER A 464 12.96 8.49 14.20
N THR A 465 13.56 9.26 13.31
CA THR A 465 14.92 9.02 12.84
C THR A 465 15.82 9.07 14.07
N LEU A 466 16.48 7.94 14.36
CA LEU A 466 17.70 7.91 15.16
C LEU A 466 18.87 8.39 14.31
#